data_AF-A0A2V7HGB3-F1
#
_entry.id   AF-A0A2V7HGB3-F1
#
_cell.length_a   1.000
_cell.length_b   1.000
_cell.length_c   1.000
_cell.angle_alpha   90.00
_cell.angle_beta   90.00
_cell.angle_gamma   90.00
#
_symmetry.space_group_name_H-M   'P 1'
#
loop_
_entity.id
_entity.type
_entity.pdbx_description
1 polymer ?
#
loop_
_entity_poly.entity_id
_entity_poly.type
_entity_poly.pdbx_seq_one_letter_code
_entity_poly.pdbx_strand_id
1 'polypeptide(L)'
;MLSAPPSNRGIGKLLRDVAEDGAHLARQEVNLARIEFAQIARDIAKGTGFTVGAAMLGLLTVQMLVFGFALLMGDALFRGHYWIAAFVLTVILGAIAFYLLKRGTALLSTKNIKPEQTLAALRRNRDD
;
A
#
# COMPACT_ATOMS: atom_id res chain seq x y z
N MET A 1 -43.70 -25.13 60.97
CA MET A 1 -43.79 -24.23 59.80
C MET A 1 -42.36 -23.91 59.36
N LEU A 2 -41.85 -24.59 58.33
CA LEU A 2 -40.50 -24.38 57.79
C LEU A 2 -40.57 -23.27 56.73
N SER A 3 -39.99 -22.10 57.00
CA SER A 3 -39.87 -21.01 56.04
C SER A 3 -38.66 -21.27 55.14
N ALA A 4 -38.90 -21.61 53.87
CA ALA A 4 -37.84 -21.82 52.89
C ALA A 4 -37.14 -20.48 52.54
N PRO A 5 -35.79 -20.45 52.39
CA PRO A 5 -35.07 -19.23 52.05
C PRO A 5 -35.25 -18.91 50.55
N PRO A 6 -35.36 -17.63 50.17
CA PRO A 6 -35.52 -17.23 48.77
C PRO A 6 -34.18 -17.31 48.02
N SER A 7 -33.80 -18.49 47.52
CA SER A 7 -32.51 -18.73 46.85
C SER A 7 -32.47 -18.41 45.34
N ASN A 8 -33.57 -17.92 44.73
CA ASN A 8 -33.63 -17.71 43.28
C ASN A 8 -33.32 -16.27 42.80
N ARG A 9 -32.84 -15.36 43.67
CA ARG A 9 -32.49 -13.97 43.29
C ARG A 9 -31.01 -13.74 42.95
N GLY A 10 -30.13 -14.73 43.12
CA GLY A 10 -28.67 -14.58 42.94
C GLY A 10 -28.16 -14.82 41.51
N ILE A 11 -28.59 -15.91 40.86
CA ILE A 11 -28.06 -16.33 39.53
C ILE A 11 -28.56 -15.42 38.42
N GLY A 12 -29.84 -15.02 38.45
CA GLY A 12 -30.39 -14.07 37.48
C GLY A 12 -29.77 -12.68 37.58
N LYS A 13 -29.28 -12.29 38.77
CA LYS A 13 -28.54 -11.04 38.97
C LYS A 13 -27.12 -11.14 38.40
N LEU A 14 -26.40 -12.22 38.68
CA LEU A 14 -25.05 -12.46 38.12
C LEU A 14 -25.04 -12.54 36.59
N LEU A 15 -26.04 -13.20 35.99
CA LEU A 15 -26.16 -13.26 34.52
C LEU A 15 -26.40 -11.88 33.91
N ARG A 16 -27.17 -11.03 34.61
CA ARG A 16 -27.44 -9.67 34.20
C ARG A 16 -26.21 -8.78 34.34
N ASP A 17 -25.48 -8.90 35.44
CA ASP A 17 -24.22 -8.19 35.67
C ASP A 17 -23.18 -8.55 34.58
N VAL A 18 -23.02 -9.85 34.25
CA VAL A 18 -22.12 -10.30 33.17
C VAL A 18 -22.56 -9.82 31.78
N ALA A 19 -23.87 -9.83 31.49
CA ALA A 19 -24.39 -9.32 30.23
C ALA A 19 -24.19 -7.80 30.10
N GLU A 20 -24.33 -7.07 31.21
CA GLU A 20 -24.14 -5.62 31.28
C GLU A 20 -22.65 -5.25 31.16
N ASP A 21 -21.76 -6.00 31.81
CA ASP A 21 -20.30 -5.86 31.66
C ASP A 21 -19.83 -6.20 30.24
N GLY A 22 -20.34 -7.29 29.65
CA GLY A 22 -20.05 -7.66 28.27
C GLY A 22 -20.52 -6.60 27.27
N ALA A 23 -21.70 -6.02 27.48
CA ALA A 23 -22.19 -4.89 26.68
C ALA A 23 -21.32 -3.64 26.87
N HIS A 24 -20.77 -3.42 28.07
CA HIS A 24 -19.88 -2.31 28.36
C HIS A 24 -18.51 -2.46 27.66
N LEU A 25 -17.94 -3.68 27.66
CA LEU A 25 -16.71 -4.03 26.95
C LEU A 25 -16.88 -3.91 25.43
N ALA A 26 -17.96 -4.44 24.88
CA ALA A 26 -18.22 -4.35 23.43
C ALA A 26 -18.29 -2.88 22.96
N ARG A 27 -18.90 -1.99 23.75
CA ARG A 27 -18.91 -0.54 23.45
C ARG A 27 -17.51 0.07 23.52
N GLN A 28 -16.68 -0.36 24.47
CA GLN A 28 -15.29 0.10 24.57
C GLN A 28 -14.45 -0.38 23.39
N GLU A 29 -14.57 -1.65 22.98
CA GLU A 29 -13.86 -2.18 21.81
C GLU A 29 -14.26 -1.44 20.53
N VAL A 30 -15.55 -1.15 20.32
CA VAL A 30 -15.98 -0.34 19.18
C VAL A 30 -15.38 1.07 19.24
N ASN A 31 -15.33 1.69 20.42
CA ASN A 31 -14.74 3.02 20.58
C ASN A 31 -13.23 2.99 20.34
N LEU A 32 -12.53 1.96 20.81
CA LEU A 32 -11.10 1.77 20.60
C LEU A 32 -10.79 1.51 19.12
N ALA A 33 -11.50 0.58 18.49
CA ALA A 33 -11.39 0.30 17.07
C ALA A 33 -11.61 1.58 16.25
N ARG A 34 -12.61 2.41 16.60
CA ARG A 34 -12.84 3.70 15.93
C ARG A 34 -11.63 4.64 16.02
N ILE A 35 -10.99 4.71 17.18
CA ILE A 35 -9.78 5.52 17.39
C ILE A 35 -8.62 4.97 16.56
N GLU A 36 -8.40 3.66 16.60
CA GLU A 36 -7.32 3.01 15.86
C GLU A 36 -7.51 3.14 14.35
N PHE A 37 -8.71 2.92 13.83
CA PHE A 37 -9.05 3.17 12.43
C PHE A 37 -8.80 4.63 12.03
N ALA A 38 -9.16 5.59 12.88
CA ALA A 38 -8.89 7.00 12.60
C ALA A 38 -7.38 7.30 12.57
N GLN A 39 -6.60 6.67 13.44
CA GLN A 39 -5.14 6.80 13.46
C GLN A 39 -4.50 6.17 12.21
N ILE A 40 -4.88 4.94 11.87
CA ILE A 40 -4.45 4.25 10.65
C ILE A 40 -4.79 5.07 9.41
N ALA A 41 -6.01 5.59 9.32
CA ALA A 41 -6.42 6.42 8.19
C ALA A 41 -5.58 7.70 8.07
N ARG A 42 -5.25 8.35 9.20
CA ARG A 42 -4.37 9.53 9.22
C ARG A 42 -2.95 9.19 8.79
N ASP A 43 -2.41 8.07 9.25
CA ASP A 43 -1.05 7.66 8.93
C ASP A 43 -0.93 7.22 7.47
N ILE A 44 -1.93 6.51 6.94
CA ILE A 44 -2.06 6.22 5.50
C ILE A 44 -2.17 7.53 4.71
N ALA A 45 -3.00 8.48 5.13
CA ALA A 45 -3.16 9.76 4.44
C ALA A 45 -1.84 10.56 4.39
N LYS A 46 -1.14 10.68 5.53
CA LYS A 46 0.18 11.35 5.59
C LYS A 46 1.22 10.60 4.76
N GLY A 47 1.31 9.28 4.92
CA GLY A 47 2.25 8.45 4.17
C GLY A 47 2.03 8.56 2.67
N THR A 48 0.77 8.51 2.22
CA THR A 48 0.40 8.71 0.82
C THR A 48 0.75 10.12 0.36
N GLY A 49 0.45 11.15 1.15
CA GLY A 49 0.78 12.54 0.83
C GLY A 49 2.29 12.76 0.64
N PHE A 50 3.11 12.29 1.58
CA PHE A 50 4.57 12.36 1.45
C PHE A 50 5.09 11.55 0.27
N THR A 51 4.54 10.35 0.02
CA THR A 51 4.98 9.50 -1.09
C THR A 51 4.68 10.14 -2.44
N VAL A 52 3.47 10.67 -2.62
CA VAL A 52 3.08 11.39 -3.85
C VAL A 52 3.91 12.67 -4.02
N GLY A 53 4.09 13.45 -2.95
CA GLY A 53 4.92 14.65 -2.97
C GLY A 53 6.38 14.35 -3.35
N ALA A 54 6.97 13.32 -2.75
CA ALA A 54 8.32 12.87 -3.08
C ALA A 54 8.43 12.36 -4.53
N ALA A 55 7.43 11.62 -5.02
CA ALA A 55 7.40 11.17 -6.41
C ALA A 55 7.33 12.35 -7.39
N MET A 56 6.51 13.37 -7.12
CA MET A 56 6.42 14.58 -7.94
C MET A 56 7.74 15.36 -7.95
N LEU A 57 8.33 15.60 -6.77
CA LEU A 57 9.62 16.29 -6.66
C LEU A 57 10.74 15.50 -7.34
N GLY A 58 10.77 14.18 -7.15
CA GLY A 58 11.73 13.31 -7.82
C GLY A 58 11.61 13.38 -9.34
N LEU A 59 10.37 13.39 -9.87
CA LEU A 59 10.13 13.58 -11.31
C LEU A 59 10.65 14.94 -11.80
N LEU A 60 10.39 16.03 -11.06
CA LEU A 60 10.88 17.37 -11.39
C LEU A 60 12.42 17.43 -11.35
N THR A 61 13.07 16.78 -10.38
CA THR A 61 14.53 16.69 -10.30
C THR A 61 15.11 15.97 -11.50
N VAL A 62 14.55 14.81 -11.88
CA VAL A 62 14.97 14.08 -13.07
C VAL A 62 14.77 14.92 -14.33
N GLN A 63 13.63 15.62 -14.44
CA GLN A 63 13.34 16.51 -15.56
C GLN A 63 14.38 17.64 -15.68
N MET A 64 14.76 18.26 -14.57
CA MET A 64 15.79 19.29 -14.53
C MET A 64 17.18 18.75 -14.89
N LEU A 65 17.52 17.53 -14.47
CA LEU A 65 18.76 16.87 -14.87
C LEU A 65 18.80 16.60 -16.37
N VAL A 66 17.72 16.07 -16.95
CA VAL A 66 17.64 15.84 -18.41
C VAL A 66 17.80 17.16 -19.18
N PHE A 67 17.15 18.23 -18.71
CA PHE A 67 17.31 19.56 -19.31
C PHE A 67 18.75 20.08 -19.21
N GLY A 68 19.37 19.96 -18.03
CA GLY A 68 20.76 20.34 -17.81
C GLY A 68 21.73 19.56 -18.71
N PHE A 69 21.53 18.26 -18.88
CA PHE A 69 22.34 17.45 -19.81
C PHE A 69 22.14 17.87 -21.27
N ALA A 70 20.92 18.18 -21.69
CA ALA A 70 20.66 18.67 -23.04
C ALA A 70 21.38 20.01 -23.31
N LEU A 71 21.37 20.93 -22.34
CA LEU A 71 22.12 22.19 -22.44
C LEU A 71 23.63 21.94 -22.51
N LEU A 72 24.15 21.12 -21.60
CA LEU A 72 25.57 20.77 -21.54
C LEU A 72 26.04 20.12 -22.85
N MET A 73 25.29 19.17 -23.38
CA MET A 73 25.59 18.53 -24.66
C MET A 73 25.49 19.55 -25.82
N GLY A 74 24.48 20.43 -25.79
CA GLY A 74 24.30 21.48 -26.78
C GLY A 74 25.54 22.35 -26.92
N ASP A 75 26.09 22.82 -25.79
CA ASP A 75 27.31 23.62 -25.77
C ASP A 75 28.57 22.80 -26.08
N ALA A 76 28.76 21.68 -25.37
CA ALA A 76 30.02 20.94 -25.40
C ALA A 76 30.22 20.12 -26.69
N LEU A 77 29.15 19.56 -27.26
CA LEU A 77 29.23 18.60 -28.38
C LEU A 77 28.62 19.17 -29.67
N PHE A 78 27.55 19.97 -29.56
CA PHE A 78 26.78 20.41 -30.72
C PHE A 78 26.94 21.90 -31.06
N ARG A 79 27.95 22.58 -30.49
CA ARG A 79 28.30 23.99 -30.79
C ARG A 79 27.10 24.94 -30.71
N GLY A 80 26.30 24.81 -29.66
CA GLY A 80 25.10 25.63 -29.41
C GLY A 80 23.81 25.13 -30.08
N HIS A 81 23.83 24.00 -30.79
CA HIS A 81 22.61 23.41 -31.37
C HIS A 81 21.85 22.57 -30.33
N TYR A 82 21.24 23.23 -29.34
CA TYR A 82 20.55 22.58 -28.21
C TYR A 82 19.41 21.64 -28.63
N TRP A 83 18.74 21.94 -29.75
CA TRP A 83 17.66 21.09 -30.25
C TRP A 83 18.16 19.71 -30.69
N ILE A 84 19.35 19.63 -31.31
CA ILE A 84 19.97 18.35 -31.68
C ILE A 84 20.33 17.56 -30.43
N ALA A 85 20.94 18.23 -29.45
CA ALA A 85 21.28 17.62 -28.17
C ALA A 85 20.06 17.03 -27.46
N ALA A 86 18.95 17.76 -27.43
CA ALA A 86 17.69 17.32 -26.83
C ALA A 86 17.12 16.10 -27.56
N PHE A 87 17.12 16.08 -28.91
CA PHE A 87 16.64 14.93 -29.68
C PHE A 87 17.50 13.68 -29.46
N VAL A 88 18.82 13.83 -29.50
CA VAL A 88 19.75 12.72 -29.25
C VAL A 88 19.54 12.14 -27.85
N LEU A 89 19.47 13.02 -26.83
CA LEU A 89 19.23 12.58 -25.46
C LEU A 89 17.86 11.91 -25.29
N THR A 90 16.83 12.41 -25.99
CA THR A 90 15.48 11.80 -26.00
C THR A 90 15.50 10.40 -26.58
N VAL A 91 16.23 10.18 -27.68
CA VAL A 91 16.36 8.84 -28.28
C VAL A 91 17.08 7.88 -27.34
N ILE A 92 18.15 8.33 -26.67
CA ILE A 92 18.90 7.51 -25.70
C ILE A 92 18.00 7.12 -24.53
N LEU A 93 17.38 8.09 -23.87
CA LEU A 93 16.51 7.85 -22.73
C LEU A 93 15.27 7.04 -23.12
N GLY A 94 14.70 7.30 -24.29
CA GLY A 94 13.57 6.54 -24.85
C GLY A 94 13.92 5.08 -25.11
N ALA A 95 15.11 4.79 -25.63
CA ALA A 95 15.57 3.42 -25.82
C ALA A 95 15.75 2.68 -24.48
N ILE A 96 16.33 3.34 -23.48
CA ILE A 96 16.47 2.78 -22.13
C ILE A 96 15.09 2.53 -21.51
N ALA A 97 14.18 3.51 -21.57
CA ALA A 97 12.82 3.39 -21.04
C ALA A 97 12.06 2.24 -21.71
N PHE A 98 12.15 2.11 -23.04
CA PHE A 98 11.55 1.02 -23.79
C PHE A 98 12.10 -0.36 -23.37
N TYR A 99 13.42 -0.46 -23.20
CA TYR A 99 14.06 -1.69 -22.72
C TYR A 99 13.58 -2.07 -21.31
N LEU A 100 13.55 -1.11 -20.38
CA LEU A 100 13.06 -1.31 -19.02
C LEU A 100 11.59 -1.71 -19.00
N LEU A 101 10.75 -1.06 -19.82
CA LEU A 101 9.33 -1.41 -19.94
C LEU A 101 9.14 -2.85 -20.43
N LYS A 102 9.88 -3.26 -21.46
CA LYS A 102 9.85 -4.65 -21.96
C LYS A 102 10.27 -5.66 -20.88
N ARG A 103 11.34 -5.36 -20.14
CA ARG A 103 11.80 -6.22 -19.04
C ARG A 103 10.78 -6.30 -17.90
N GLY A 104 10.26 -5.15 -17.47
CA GLY A 104 9.27 -5.07 -16.39
C GLY A 104 7.98 -5.80 -16.74
N THR A 105 7.44 -5.57 -17.95
CA THR A 105 6.23 -6.27 -18.41
C THR A 105 6.45 -7.78 -18.58
N ALA A 106 7.64 -8.21 -19.01
CA ALA A 106 7.98 -9.63 -19.05
C ALA A 106 8.01 -10.26 -17.65
N LEU A 107 8.59 -9.58 -16.67
CA LEU A 107 8.62 -10.05 -15.28
C LEU A 107 7.21 -10.10 -14.66
N LEU A 108 6.36 -9.13 -14.99
CA LEU A 108 4.98 -9.06 -14.53
C LEU A 108 4.00 -9.92 -15.36
N SER A 109 4.49 -10.68 -16.34
CA SER A 109 3.64 -11.54 -17.15
C SER A 109 2.95 -12.59 -16.28
N THR A 110 1.68 -12.89 -16.58
CA THR A 110 0.89 -13.91 -15.89
C THR A 110 1.59 -15.27 -15.82
N LYS A 111 2.48 -15.58 -16.79
CA LYS A 111 3.30 -16.80 -16.77
C LYS A 111 4.23 -16.86 -15.54
N ASN A 112 4.73 -15.72 -15.08
CA ASN A 112 5.66 -15.61 -13.94
C ASN A 112 4.94 -15.30 -12.62
N ILE A 113 3.72 -14.75 -12.66
CA ILE A 113 2.94 -14.39 -11.47
C ILE A 113 2.03 -15.53 -10.99
N LYS A 114 1.74 -16.56 -11.81
CA LYS A 114 0.96 -17.71 -11.37
C LYS A 114 1.72 -18.45 -10.25
N PRO A 115 1.20 -18.50 -9.01
CA PRO A 115 1.84 -19.23 -7.94
C PRO A 115 1.56 -20.72 -8.15
N GLU A 116 2.39 -21.37 -8.96
CA GLU A 116 2.23 -22.79 -9.30
C GLU A 116 2.29 -23.69 -8.06
N GLN A 117 3.05 -23.27 -7.03
CA GLN A 117 3.12 -23.97 -5.75
C GLN A 117 1.81 -23.88 -4.97
N THR A 118 1.14 -22.73 -4.94
CA THR A 118 -0.16 -22.56 -4.28
C THR A 118 -1.25 -23.33 -5.02
N LEU A 119 -1.21 -23.30 -6.36
CA LEU A 119 -2.13 -24.09 -7.19
C LEU A 119 -1.89 -25.60 -7.06
N ALA A 120 -0.64 -26.04 -6.94
CA ALA A 120 -0.29 -27.44 -6.71
C ALA A 120 -0.71 -27.91 -5.30
N ALA A 121 -0.54 -27.07 -4.27
CA ALA A 121 -1.00 -27.37 -2.91
C ALA A 121 -2.54 -27.50 -2.85
N LEU A 122 -3.27 -26.60 -3.53
CA LEU A 122 -4.74 -26.68 -3.61
C LEU A 122 -5.24 -27.89 -4.42
N ARG A 123 -4.52 -28.31 -5.46
CA ARG A 123 -4.86 -29.54 -6.20
C ARG A 123 -4.62 -30.79 -5.36
N ARG A 124 -3.48 -30.87 -4.67
CA ARG A 124 -3.13 -32.00 -3.81
C ARG A 124 -4.19 -32.26 -2.74
N ASN A 125 -4.63 -31.22 -2.03
CA ASN A 125 -5.67 -31.33 -0.99
C ASN A 125 -7.09 -31.66 -1.52
N ARG A 126 -7.32 -31.59 -2.83
CA ARG A 126 -8.62 -31.93 -3.43
C ARG A 126 -8.68 -33.41 -3.85
N ASP A 127 -7.52 -34.00 -4.12
CA ASP A 127 -7.37 -35.37 -4.61
C ASP A 127 -7.14 -36.38 -3.45
N ASP A 128 -6.91 -35.89 -2.23
CA ASP A 128 -6.91 -36.63 -0.95
C ASP A 128 -8.30 -36.55 -0.26
#